data_AF-A0A519UIF1-F1
#
_entry.id   AF-A0A519UIF1-F1
#
_cell.length_a   1.000
_cell.length_b   1.000
_cell.length_c   1.000
_cell.angle_alpha   90.00
_cell.angle_beta   90.00
_cell.angle_gamma   90.00
#
_symmetry.space_group_name_H-M   'P 1'
#
loop_
_entity.id
_entity.type
_entity.pdbx_description
1 polymer ?
#
loop_
_entity_poly.entity_id
_entity_poly.type
_entity_poly.pdbx_seq_one_letter_code
_entity_poly.pdbx_strand_id
1 'polypeptide(L)'
;MRKITLVATAFAVLCLSSCDVQSQSKIGNILKQIPTSGGTPTTLEIGQGIKQALELGTSAGADKLSAKDGFLGNLAVKILFPPEAQKVEKTLRSVGLNSLADNVILSINRAAEDAAKEAKPIFISAIKQMTITDATNILLGNKDAATNYFKRVTTAQLMEKFSPV
;
A
#
# COMPACT_ATOMS: atom_id res chain seq x y z
N MET A 1 -69.09 -9.30 31.38
CA MET A 1 -67.62 -9.15 31.41
C MET A 1 -66.89 -9.99 30.35
N ARG A 2 -67.30 -11.25 30.06
CA ARG A 2 -66.65 -12.09 29.02
C ARG A 2 -66.80 -11.60 27.55
N LYS A 3 -67.84 -10.83 27.22
CA LYS A 3 -68.05 -10.31 25.86
C LYS A 3 -67.20 -9.06 25.54
N ILE A 4 -66.81 -8.30 26.57
CA ILE A 4 -65.99 -7.08 26.42
C ILE A 4 -64.51 -7.45 26.22
N THR A 5 -64.04 -8.49 26.91
CA THR A 5 -62.69 -9.04 26.70
C THR A 5 -62.51 -9.68 25.32
N LEU A 6 -63.57 -10.20 24.69
CA LEU A 6 -63.51 -10.82 23.37
C LEU A 6 -63.53 -9.79 22.21
N VAL A 7 -64.14 -8.63 22.43
CA VAL A 7 -64.13 -7.51 21.48
C VAL A 7 -62.80 -6.74 21.56
N ALA A 8 -62.20 -6.64 22.75
CA ALA A 8 -60.90 -6.01 22.94
C ALA A 8 -59.74 -6.79 22.29
N THR A 9 -59.79 -8.13 22.30
CA THR A 9 -58.79 -8.97 21.60
C THR A 9 -58.99 -8.98 20.08
N ALA A 10 -60.22 -8.85 19.58
CA ALA A 10 -60.47 -8.74 18.14
C ALA A 10 -60.00 -7.39 17.55
N PHE A 11 -60.06 -6.30 18.32
CA PHE A 11 -59.58 -4.98 17.88
C PHE A 11 -58.04 -4.88 17.89
N ALA A 12 -57.37 -5.58 18.80
CA ALA A 12 -55.90 -5.59 18.87
C ALA A 12 -55.21 -6.34 17.72
N VAL A 13 -55.91 -7.29 17.08
CA VAL A 13 -55.37 -8.07 15.94
C VAL A 13 -55.45 -7.26 14.63
N LEU A 14 -56.37 -6.29 14.52
CA LEU A 14 -56.52 -5.46 13.32
C LEU A 14 -55.44 -4.37 13.17
N CYS A 15 -54.71 -4.04 14.26
CA CYS A 15 -53.72 -2.95 14.27
C CYS A 15 -52.28 -3.41 13.96
N LEU A 16 -52.03 -4.71 13.77
CA LEU A 16 -50.68 -5.25 13.50
C LEU A 16 -50.41 -5.52 12.01
N SER A 17 -51.35 -5.18 11.12
CA SER A 17 -51.21 -5.36 9.65
C SER A 17 -50.60 -4.17 8.91
N SER A 18 -50.07 -3.16 9.61
CA SER A 18 -49.46 -1.96 8.99
C SER A 18 -47.96 -1.83 9.25
N CYS A 19 -47.23 -2.95 9.25
CA CYS A 19 -45.79 -2.92 8.99
C CYS A 19 -45.58 -2.93 7.47
N ASP A 20 -45.53 -1.75 6.87
CA ASP A 20 -44.99 -1.57 5.53
C ASP A 20 -43.56 -2.14 5.48
N VAL A 21 -43.39 -3.26 4.77
CA VAL A 21 -42.09 -3.84 4.38
C VAL A 21 -41.53 -3.01 3.21
N GLN A 22 -41.32 -1.72 3.43
CA GLN A 22 -40.82 -0.82 2.38
C GLN A 22 -39.28 -0.72 2.37
N SER A 23 -38.62 -1.25 3.42
CA SER A 23 -37.15 -1.25 3.55
C SER A 23 -36.45 -2.44 2.90
N GLN A 24 -37.18 -3.50 2.51
CA GLN A 24 -36.57 -4.71 1.93
C GLN A 24 -36.31 -4.57 0.41
N SER A 25 -37.08 -3.73 -0.29
CA SER A 25 -36.86 -3.47 -1.73
C SER A 25 -35.63 -2.60 -2.01
N LYS A 26 -35.23 -1.72 -1.08
CA LYS A 26 -34.02 -0.90 -1.26
C LYS A 26 -32.75 -1.74 -1.13
N ILE A 27 -32.71 -2.66 -0.18
CA ILE A 27 -31.59 -3.60 -0.03
C ILE A 27 -31.52 -4.54 -1.24
N GLY A 28 -32.65 -5.04 -1.74
CA GLY A 28 -32.69 -5.87 -2.95
C GLY A 28 -32.20 -5.17 -4.21
N ASN A 29 -32.48 -3.87 -4.38
CA ASN A 29 -31.97 -3.09 -5.51
C ASN A 29 -30.50 -2.71 -5.35
N ILE A 30 -30.04 -2.47 -4.12
CA ILE A 30 -28.61 -2.25 -3.82
C ILE A 30 -27.80 -3.54 -4.02
N LEU A 31 -28.33 -4.71 -3.63
CA LEU A 31 -27.71 -6.02 -3.90
C LEU A 31 -27.71 -6.39 -5.38
N LYS A 32 -28.68 -5.92 -6.17
CA LYS A 32 -28.69 -6.07 -7.65
C LYS A 32 -27.70 -5.15 -8.36
N GLN A 33 -27.23 -4.10 -7.68
CA GLN A 33 -26.25 -3.15 -8.18
C GLN A 33 -24.81 -3.51 -7.73
N ILE A 34 -24.67 -4.41 -6.77
CA ILE A 34 -23.41 -5.13 -6.55
C ILE A 34 -23.30 -6.12 -7.72
N PRO A 35 -22.25 -6.04 -8.56
CA PRO A 35 -22.05 -7.06 -9.56
C PRO A 35 -21.90 -8.39 -8.82
N THR A 36 -22.89 -9.27 -8.93
CA THR A 36 -22.80 -10.69 -8.58
C THR A 36 -21.93 -11.41 -9.61
N SER A 37 -20.77 -10.83 -9.92
CA SER A 37 -19.84 -11.30 -10.93
C SER A 37 -18.73 -12.06 -10.21
N GLY A 38 -19.05 -13.27 -9.76
CA GLY A 38 -18.07 -14.34 -9.58
C GLY A 38 -17.55 -14.85 -10.93
N GLY A 39 -17.24 -13.93 -11.85
CA GLY A 39 -16.71 -14.19 -13.19
C GLY A 39 -15.29 -13.66 -13.32
N THR A 40 -14.56 -14.13 -14.32
CA THR A 40 -13.20 -13.66 -14.63
C THR A 40 -13.19 -12.13 -14.74
N PRO A 41 -12.36 -11.42 -13.95
CA PRO A 41 -12.27 -9.96 -14.02
C PRO A 41 -11.94 -9.46 -15.42
N THR A 42 -12.53 -8.35 -15.84
CA THR A 42 -12.22 -7.71 -17.11
C THR A 42 -10.77 -7.19 -17.10
N THR A 43 -10.16 -7.03 -18.28
CA THR A 43 -8.80 -6.48 -18.41
C THR A 43 -8.66 -5.10 -17.75
N LEU A 44 -9.73 -4.30 -17.75
CA LEU A 44 -9.75 -3.00 -17.08
C LEU A 44 -9.71 -3.15 -15.54
N GLU A 45 -10.53 -4.03 -14.97
CA GLU A 45 -10.55 -4.31 -13.53
C GLU A 45 -9.21 -4.91 -13.06
N ILE A 46 -8.63 -5.80 -13.86
CA ILE A 46 -7.28 -6.35 -13.59
C ILE A 46 -6.25 -5.23 -13.58
N GLY A 47 -6.23 -4.38 -14.60
CA GLY A 47 -5.28 -3.27 -14.69
C GLY A 47 -5.43 -2.28 -13.54
N GLN A 48 -6.66 -1.95 -13.15
CA GLN A 48 -6.94 -1.09 -12.01
C GLN A 48 -6.51 -1.73 -10.68
N GLY A 49 -6.81 -3.02 -10.48
CA GLY A 49 -6.41 -3.76 -9.28
C GLY A 49 -4.89 -3.81 -9.11
N ILE A 50 -4.15 -4.04 -10.19
CA ILE A 50 -2.68 -4.04 -10.16
C ILE A 50 -2.14 -2.66 -9.83
N LYS A 51 -2.66 -1.59 -10.47
CA LYS A 51 -2.26 -0.22 -10.14
C LYS A 51 -2.50 0.10 -8.67
N GLN A 52 -3.68 -0.23 -8.15
CA GLN A 52 -4.02 0.01 -6.75
C GLN A 52 -3.11 -0.80 -5.80
N ALA A 53 -2.86 -2.07 -6.11
CA ALA A 53 -1.96 -2.91 -5.32
C ALA A 53 -0.53 -2.35 -5.30
N LEU A 54 -0.03 -1.90 -6.45
CA LEU A 54 1.28 -1.25 -6.54
C LEU A 54 1.30 0.09 -5.80
N GLU A 55 0.25 0.90 -5.91
CA GLU A 55 0.17 2.19 -5.22
C GLU A 55 0.22 2.00 -3.70
N LEU A 56 -0.56 1.06 -3.17
CA LEU A 56 -0.57 0.72 -1.75
C LEU A 56 0.75 0.10 -1.30
N GLY A 57 1.26 -0.88 -2.05
CA GLY A 57 2.49 -1.60 -1.71
C GLY A 57 3.71 -0.68 -1.72
N THR A 58 3.85 0.14 -2.77
CA THR A 58 4.95 1.09 -2.88
C THR A 58 4.81 2.22 -1.87
N SER A 59 3.60 2.73 -1.62
CA SER A 59 3.39 3.73 -0.55
C SER A 59 3.77 3.19 0.81
N ALA A 60 3.27 2.01 1.18
CA ALA A 60 3.56 1.38 2.46
C ALA A 60 5.06 1.07 2.63
N GLY A 61 5.71 0.59 1.56
CA GLY A 61 7.15 0.36 1.53
C GLY A 61 7.95 1.65 1.74
N ALA A 62 7.63 2.70 0.99
CA ALA A 62 8.29 3.99 1.11
C ALA A 62 8.05 4.62 2.49
N ASP A 63 6.83 4.55 3.03
CA ASP A 63 6.49 5.06 4.36
C ASP A 63 7.24 4.32 5.47
N LYS A 64 7.34 2.99 5.35
CA LYS A 64 8.09 2.17 6.32
C LYS A 64 9.58 2.49 6.29
N LEU A 65 10.16 2.67 5.11
CA LEU A 65 11.59 2.92 4.96
C LEU A 65 12.00 4.38 5.23
N SER A 66 11.09 5.33 5.02
CA SER A 66 11.33 6.75 5.28
C SER A 66 11.14 7.17 6.74
N ALA A 67 10.48 6.32 7.53
CA ALA A 67 10.35 6.53 8.96
C ALA A 67 11.73 6.53 9.64
N LYS A 68 11.82 7.22 10.78
CA LYS A 68 13.00 7.13 11.63
C LYS A 68 13.27 5.67 11.99
N ASP A 69 14.49 5.23 11.75
CA ASP A 69 14.97 3.85 11.95
C ASP A 69 14.38 2.84 10.96
N GLY A 70 13.75 3.32 9.88
CA GLY A 70 13.21 2.49 8.79
C GLY A 70 14.30 1.73 8.04
N PHE A 71 15.49 2.32 7.92
CA PHE A 71 16.70 1.63 7.45
C PHE A 71 17.54 1.13 8.63
N LEU A 72 17.91 2.02 9.56
CA LEU A 72 18.89 1.69 10.59
C LEU A 72 18.42 0.55 11.53
N GLY A 73 17.14 0.52 11.85
CA GLY A 73 16.52 -0.47 12.73
C GLY A 73 16.11 -1.77 12.03
N ASN A 74 16.18 -1.82 10.69
CA ASN A 74 15.74 -2.97 9.91
C ASN A 74 16.95 -3.74 9.33
N LEU A 75 17.29 -4.88 9.94
CA LEU A 75 18.45 -5.68 9.54
C LEU A 75 18.44 -6.13 8.08
N ALA A 76 17.27 -6.23 7.43
CA ALA A 76 17.18 -6.65 6.04
C ALA A 76 17.63 -5.57 5.04
N VAL A 77 17.63 -4.30 5.46
CA VAL A 77 17.92 -3.14 4.58
C VAL A 77 18.91 -2.15 5.20
N LYS A 78 19.33 -2.36 6.45
CA LYS A 78 20.32 -1.54 7.13
C LYS A 78 21.58 -1.43 6.29
N ILE A 79 21.99 -0.20 6.02
CA ILE A 79 23.18 0.08 5.24
C ILE A 79 24.38 0.01 6.17
N LEU A 80 25.36 -0.82 5.82
CA LEU A 80 26.64 -0.93 6.49
C LEU A 80 27.72 -0.24 5.66
N PHE A 81 28.95 -0.22 6.18
CA PHE A 81 30.09 0.19 5.37
C PHE A 81 30.16 -0.66 4.09
N PRO A 82 30.31 -0.02 2.93
CA PRO A 82 30.43 -0.75 1.69
C PRO A 82 31.77 -1.52 1.66
N PRO A 83 31.89 -2.59 0.85
CA PRO A 83 33.08 -3.46 0.83
C PRO A 83 34.41 -2.70 0.73
N GLU A 84 34.45 -1.63 -0.06
CA GLU A 84 35.61 -0.75 -0.26
C GLU A 84 36.00 0.04 1.01
N ALA A 85 35.06 0.32 1.92
CA ALA A 85 35.29 1.13 3.10
C ALA A 85 35.43 0.30 4.40
N GLN A 86 35.29 -1.03 4.33
CA GLN A 86 35.41 -1.91 5.51
C GLN A 86 36.79 -1.83 6.18
N LYS A 87 37.86 -1.56 5.42
CA LYS A 87 39.21 -1.37 6.00
C LYS A 87 39.26 -0.13 6.89
N VAL A 88 38.58 0.95 6.48
CA VAL A 88 38.49 2.20 7.24
C VAL A 88 37.72 1.95 8.53
N GLU A 89 36.56 1.27 8.45
CA GLU A 89 35.79 0.89 9.64
C GLU A 89 36.64 0.11 10.65
N LYS A 90 37.31 -0.97 10.19
CA LYS A 90 38.16 -1.81 11.06
C LYS A 90 39.25 -0.98 11.74
N THR A 91 39.87 -0.07 11.00
CA THR A 91 40.93 0.80 11.53
C THR A 91 40.37 1.73 12.60
N LEU A 92 39.26 2.41 12.33
CA LEU A 92 38.57 3.29 13.29
C LEU A 92 38.24 2.53 14.58
N ARG A 93 37.69 1.33 14.46
CA ARG A 93 37.38 0.50 15.63
C ARG A 93 38.65 0.07 16.39
N SER A 94 39.72 -0.31 15.69
CA SER A 94 40.98 -0.75 16.32
C SER A 94 41.69 0.35 17.12
N VAL A 95 41.51 1.63 16.73
CA VAL A 95 42.10 2.77 17.45
C VAL A 95 41.14 3.35 18.50
N GLY A 96 40.05 2.65 18.80
CA GLY A 96 39.06 3.05 19.82
C GLY A 96 37.99 4.03 19.35
N LEU A 97 37.97 4.41 18.06
CA LEU A 97 37.00 5.34 17.47
C LEU A 97 35.70 4.64 17.04
N ASN A 98 35.17 3.77 17.90
CA ASN A 98 33.93 3.02 17.64
C ASN A 98 32.74 3.94 17.38
N SER A 99 32.61 5.01 18.18
CA SER A 99 31.52 5.99 18.03
C SER A 99 31.54 6.70 16.68
N LEU A 100 32.72 6.96 16.12
CA LEU A 100 32.83 7.57 14.79
C LEU A 100 32.38 6.60 13.69
N ALA A 101 32.77 5.34 13.77
CA ALA A 101 32.29 4.31 12.85
C ALA A 101 30.76 4.15 12.93
N ASP A 102 30.20 4.13 14.14
CA ASP A 102 28.76 4.00 14.35
C ASP A 102 27.99 5.24 13.85
N ASN A 103 28.56 6.44 14.00
CA ASN A 103 27.98 7.68 13.47
C ASN A 103 27.92 7.71 11.94
N VAL A 104 28.90 7.12 11.26
CA VAL A 104 28.87 6.98 9.79
C VAL A 104 27.74 6.05 9.35
N ILE A 105 27.58 4.91 10.04
CA ILE A 105 26.46 4.00 9.78
C ILE A 105 25.14 4.74 10.00
N LEU A 106 25.00 5.44 11.13
CA LEU A 106 23.82 6.24 11.42
C LEU A 106 23.55 7.27 10.32
N SER A 107 24.53 8.07 9.90
CA SER A 107 24.34 9.13 8.92
C SER A 107 23.93 8.61 7.54
N ILE A 108 24.55 7.52 7.06
CA ILE A 108 24.20 6.90 5.78
C ILE A 108 22.76 6.36 5.82
N ASN A 109 22.36 5.71 6.92
CA ASN A 109 21.00 5.21 7.04
C ASN A 109 19.98 6.36 7.15
N ARG A 110 20.30 7.47 7.82
CA ARG A 110 19.43 8.66 7.82
C ARG A 110 19.29 9.26 6.41
N ALA A 111 20.39 9.34 5.66
CA ALA A 111 20.35 9.79 4.28
C ALA A 111 19.46 8.87 3.42
N ALA A 112 19.49 7.55 3.63
CA ALA A 112 18.61 6.61 2.94
C ALA A 112 17.14 6.74 3.34
N GLU A 113 16.85 7.01 4.62
CA GLU A 113 15.49 7.32 5.11
C GLU A 113 14.96 8.60 4.43
N ASP A 114 15.78 9.65 4.30
CA ASP A 114 15.41 10.87 3.61
C ASP A 114 15.23 10.66 2.10
N ALA A 115 16.12 9.91 1.46
CA ALA A 115 16.00 9.52 0.06
C ALA A 115 14.69 8.74 -0.20
N ALA A 116 14.28 7.85 0.71
CA ALA A 116 13.01 7.13 0.60
C ALA A 116 11.77 8.05 0.65
N LYS A 117 11.83 9.17 1.37
CA LYS A 117 10.77 10.20 1.36
C LYS A 117 10.62 10.81 -0.03
N GLU A 118 11.74 11.19 -0.63
CA GLU A 118 11.80 11.81 -1.96
C GLU A 118 11.42 10.83 -3.08
N ALA A 119 11.68 9.53 -2.90
CA ALA A 119 11.33 8.51 -3.88
C ALA A 119 9.83 8.24 -3.98
N LYS A 120 9.08 8.36 -2.88
CA LYS A 120 7.64 8.04 -2.84
C LYS A 120 6.86 8.74 -3.96
N PRO A 121 6.89 10.09 -4.11
CA PRO A 121 6.12 10.76 -5.16
C PRO A 121 6.52 10.35 -6.58
N ILE A 122 7.79 9.99 -6.81
CA ILE A 122 8.27 9.52 -8.13
C ILE A 122 7.57 8.21 -8.49
N PHE A 123 7.56 7.24 -7.57
CA PHE A 123 6.90 5.97 -7.82
C PHE A 123 5.38 6.11 -7.99
N ILE A 124 4.72 6.92 -7.17
CA ILE A 124 3.28 7.15 -7.28
C ILE A 124 2.94 7.82 -8.61
N SER A 125 3.76 8.77 -9.06
CA SER A 125 3.62 9.39 -10.38
C SER A 125 3.75 8.35 -11.50
N ALA A 126 4.73 7.46 -11.42
CA ALA A 126 4.90 6.38 -12.39
C ALA A 126 3.68 5.44 -12.43
N ILE A 127 3.13 5.05 -11.28
CA ILE A 127 1.93 4.18 -11.23
C ILE A 127 0.72 4.88 -11.85
N LYS A 128 0.54 6.17 -11.59
CA LYS A 128 -0.54 6.96 -12.20
C LYS A 128 -0.43 7.04 -13.73
N GLN A 129 0.79 7.08 -14.26
CA GLN A 129 1.08 7.10 -15.69
C GLN A 129 1.10 5.71 -16.35
N MET A 130 1.00 4.63 -15.56
CA MET A 130 1.02 3.25 -16.07
C MET A 130 -0.14 2.98 -17.02
N THR A 131 0.11 2.28 -18.13
CA THR A 131 -0.96 1.85 -19.04
C THR A 131 -1.59 0.53 -18.60
N ILE A 132 -2.76 0.17 -19.15
CA ILE A 132 -3.34 -1.16 -18.93
C ILE A 132 -2.41 -2.26 -19.47
N THR A 133 -1.73 -2.00 -20.58
CA THR A 133 -0.72 -2.91 -21.15
C THR A 133 0.45 -3.13 -20.19
N ASP A 134 0.99 -2.07 -19.59
CA ASP A 134 2.05 -2.20 -18.58
C ASP A 134 1.58 -3.05 -17.39
N ALA A 135 0.37 -2.82 -16.89
CA ALA A 135 -0.20 -3.59 -15.79
C ALA A 135 -0.35 -5.08 -16.16
N THR A 136 -0.86 -5.39 -17.35
CA THR A 136 -0.96 -6.78 -17.85
C THR A 136 0.41 -7.42 -18.00
N ASN A 137 1.41 -6.68 -18.49
CA ASN A 137 2.79 -7.17 -18.59
C ASN A 137 3.42 -7.43 -17.22
N ILE A 138 3.03 -6.67 -16.20
CA ILE A 138 3.45 -6.94 -14.81
C ILE A 138 2.79 -8.22 -14.28
N LEU A 139 1.50 -8.42 -14.56
CA LEU A 139 0.77 -9.61 -14.11
C LEU A 139 1.29 -10.90 -14.72
N LEU A 140 1.49 -10.88 -16.04
CA LEU A 140 1.88 -12.05 -16.83
C LEU A 140 3.40 -12.19 -16.97
N GLY A 141 4.15 -11.21 -16.49
CA GLY A 141 5.59 -11.15 -16.59
C GLY A 141 6.31 -11.98 -15.54
N ASN A 142 7.64 -11.90 -15.57
CA ASN A 142 8.50 -12.54 -14.59
C ASN A 142 8.33 -11.91 -13.20
N LYS A 143 8.88 -12.58 -12.18
CA LYS A 143 8.84 -12.14 -10.77
C LYS A 143 9.34 -10.70 -10.54
N ASP A 144 10.18 -10.17 -11.42
CA ASP A 144 10.77 -8.84 -11.34
C ASP A 144 10.13 -7.82 -12.31
N ALA A 145 9.01 -8.15 -12.97
CA ALA A 145 8.39 -7.31 -13.99
C ALA A 145 8.03 -5.90 -13.47
N ALA A 146 7.45 -5.80 -12.27
CA ALA A 146 7.16 -4.51 -11.64
C ALA A 146 8.45 -3.71 -11.36
N THR A 147 9.50 -4.37 -10.88
CA THR A 147 10.80 -3.74 -10.63
C THR A 147 11.42 -3.20 -11.92
N ASN A 148 11.36 -3.97 -13.00
CA ASN A 148 11.91 -3.57 -14.29
C ASN A 148 11.10 -2.42 -14.93
N TYR A 149 9.78 -2.45 -14.78
CA TYR A 149 8.93 -1.31 -15.14
C TYR A 149 9.38 -0.04 -14.42
N PHE A 150 9.47 -0.10 -13.09
CA PHE A 150 9.89 1.04 -12.29
C PHE A 150 11.28 1.53 -12.66
N LYS A 151 12.27 0.65 -12.81
CA LYS A 151 13.61 1.02 -13.29
C LYS A 151 13.53 1.83 -14.58
N ARG A 152 12.78 1.37 -15.58
CA ARG A 152 12.66 2.07 -16.86
C ARG A 152 12.06 3.48 -16.73
N VAL A 153 11.03 3.64 -15.89
CA VAL A 153 10.24 4.89 -15.87
C VAL A 153 10.61 5.86 -14.74
N THR A 154 11.37 5.42 -13.74
CA THR A 154 11.73 6.26 -12.57
C THR A 154 13.21 6.57 -12.45
N THR A 155 14.11 5.79 -13.06
CA THR A 155 15.57 5.92 -12.82
C THR A 155 16.10 7.32 -13.08
N ALA A 156 15.70 7.97 -14.17
CA ALA A 156 16.18 9.32 -14.49
C ALA A 156 15.84 10.32 -13.36
N GLN A 157 14.59 10.31 -12.89
CA GLN A 157 14.12 11.19 -11.81
C GLN A 157 14.78 10.85 -10.47
N LEU A 158 14.96 9.55 -10.17
CA LEU A 158 15.64 9.12 -8.96
C LEU A 158 17.12 9.55 -8.96
N MET A 159 17.82 9.39 -10.08
CA MET A 159 19.21 9.81 -10.22
C MET A 159 19.37 11.32 -10.04
N GLU A 160 18.46 12.11 -10.60
CA GLU A 160 18.45 13.56 -10.42
C GLU A 160 18.23 13.94 -8.95
N LYS A 161 17.27 13.30 -8.27
CA LYS A 161 16.95 13.58 -6.87
C LYS A 161 17.98 13.08 -5.87
N PHE A 162 18.70 12.01 -6.20
CA PHE A 162 19.67 11.38 -5.29
C PHE A 162 21.12 11.77 -5.59
N SER A 163 21.34 12.64 -6.56
CA SER A 163 22.68 13.16 -6.84
C SER A 163 23.20 13.92 -5.61
N PRO A 164 24.46 13.66 -5.18
CA PRO A 164 25.05 14.41 -4.08
C PRO A 164 25.07 15.91 -4.38
N VAL A 165 24.73 16.72 -3.38
CA VAL A 165 24.93 18.18 -3.39
C VAL A 165 26.37 18.55 -3.05
#